data_AF-A0A1L8R2A3-F1
#
_entry.id   AF-A0A1L8R2A3-F1
#
_cell.length_a   1.000
_cell.length_b   1.000
_cell.length_c   1.000
_cell.angle_alpha   90.00
_cell.angle_beta   90.00
_cell.angle_gamma   90.00
#
_symmetry.space_group_name_H-M   'P 1'
#
loop_
_entity.id
_entity.type
_entity.pdbx_description
1 polymer ?
#
loop_
_entity_poly.entity_id
_entity_poly.type
_entity_poly.pdbx_seq_one_letter_code
_entity_poly.pdbx_strand_id
1 'polypeptide(L)'
;MEMSHMLLRPYKEASRLKIPVEIADVKVTPGQALLTLLCDVNEWLDIIEANPCICGSNDGKAIYVLYRDVAFVISEFWEFFALIMAKINQTWEICAFGTTENQDSIRLSAEKVGPFVELTQQTISGSSSDALRTLCFQLICDEKETADNLLEFLKKVNWLVDVAVMSWRKSSFLKSKSWLCCPKAKPTFATQD
;
A
#
# COMPACT_ATOMS: atom_id res chain seq x y z
N MET A 1 16.96 32.13 -21.58
CA MET A 1 16.01 31.01 -21.56
C MET A 1 16.20 30.31 -20.23
N GLU A 2 15.49 30.77 -19.21
CA GLU A 2 15.66 30.28 -17.84
C GLU A 2 15.12 28.86 -17.74
N MET A 3 16.01 27.93 -17.41
CA MET A 3 15.66 26.59 -16.96
C MET A 3 15.01 26.75 -15.58
N SER A 4 13.69 26.93 -15.57
CA SER A 4 12.89 26.87 -14.36
C SER A 4 13.10 25.50 -13.72
N HIS A 5 13.93 25.47 -12.67
CA HIS A 5 14.04 24.36 -11.75
C HIS A 5 12.62 24.03 -11.27
N MET A 6 12.10 22.88 -11.70
CA MET A 6 10.82 22.34 -11.25
C MET A 6 11.00 21.97 -9.77
N LEU A 7 10.92 22.96 -8.89
CA LEU A 7 10.86 22.75 -7.45
C LEU A 7 9.57 21.98 -7.20
N LEU A 8 9.70 20.66 -6.98
CA LEU A 8 8.63 19.85 -6.43
C LEU A 8 8.17 20.55 -5.16
N ARG A 9 6.95 21.09 -5.17
CA ARG A 9 6.40 21.76 -4.01
C ARG A 9 6.32 20.71 -2.89
N PRO A 10 6.87 20.98 -1.70
CA PRO A 10 6.81 20.01 -0.62
C PRO A 10 5.36 19.83 -0.18
N TYR A 11 5.00 18.60 0.18
CA TYR A 11 3.75 18.30 0.86
C TYR A 11 3.69 19.07 2.19
N LYS A 12 2.54 19.70 2.45
CA LYS A 12 2.23 20.40 3.70
C LYS A 12 1.16 19.62 4.44
N GLU A 13 1.27 19.54 5.76
CA GLU A 13 0.19 18.95 6.57
C GLU A 13 -1.09 19.77 6.41
N ALA A 14 -2.16 19.07 6.04
CA ALA A 14 -3.49 19.64 5.87
C ALA A 14 -4.41 19.23 7.03
N SER A 15 -4.27 18.00 7.54
CA SER A 15 -4.97 17.55 8.74
C SER A 15 -4.23 16.41 9.44
N ARG A 16 -4.49 16.29 10.74
CA ARG A 16 -3.97 15.22 11.60
C ARG A 16 -5.05 14.76 12.58
N LEU A 17 -5.29 13.46 12.63
CA LEU A 17 -6.28 12.83 13.51
C LEU A 17 -5.59 11.74 14.34
N LYS A 18 -6.14 11.44 15.52
CA LYS A 18 -5.68 10.32 16.36
C LYS A 18 -6.85 9.43 16.70
N ILE A 19 -6.70 8.14 16.41
CA ILE A 19 -7.69 7.11 16.76
C ILE A 19 -7.09 6.15 17.80
N PRO A 20 -7.87 5.73 18.81
CA PRO A 20 -7.41 4.73 19.77
C PRO A 20 -7.28 3.35 19.10
N VAL A 21 -6.30 2.56 19.55
CA VAL A 21 -6.14 1.17 19.10
C VAL A 21 -6.84 0.25 20.10
N GLU A 22 -7.97 -0.33 19.71
CA GLU A 22 -8.77 -1.19 20.61
C GLU A 22 -8.47 -2.69 20.51
N ILE A 23 -7.45 -3.12 19.75
CA ILE A 23 -7.27 -4.53 19.39
C ILE A 23 -5.93 -5.11 19.89
N ALA A 24 -5.99 -6.35 20.38
CA ALA A 24 -4.84 -7.15 20.77
C ALA A 24 -3.82 -7.30 19.62
N ASP A 25 -2.54 -7.26 19.94
CA ASP A 25 -1.43 -7.29 18.99
C ASP A 25 -1.30 -8.69 18.35
N VAL A 26 -2.15 -8.99 17.37
CA VAL A 26 -1.99 -10.19 16.54
C VAL A 26 -0.67 -10.04 15.80
N LYS A 27 0.24 -10.98 16.01
CA LYS A 27 1.52 -11.04 15.30
C LYS A 27 1.28 -11.45 13.85
N VAL A 28 0.97 -10.47 13.02
CA VAL A 28 0.93 -10.58 11.56
C VAL A 28 2.28 -10.10 11.02
N THR A 29 2.83 -10.80 10.03
CA THR A 29 4.07 -10.34 9.37
C THR A 29 3.76 -9.16 8.43
N PRO A 30 4.74 -8.28 8.14
CA PRO A 30 4.50 -7.15 7.24
C PRO A 30 4.04 -7.60 5.84
N GLY A 31 4.48 -8.78 5.40
CA GLY A 31 4.02 -9.36 4.13
C GLY A 31 2.56 -9.80 4.14
N GLN A 32 2.11 -10.46 5.21
CA GLN A 32 0.70 -10.82 5.38
C GLN A 32 -0.17 -9.57 5.51
N ALA A 33 0.27 -8.57 6.28
CA ALA A 33 -0.46 -7.32 6.44
C ALA A 33 -0.62 -6.57 5.10
N LEU A 34 0.45 -6.51 4.29
CA LEU A 34 0.38 -5.92 2.96
C LEU A 34 -0.59 -6.67 2.04
N LEU A 35 -0.53 -8.00 2.03
CA LEU A 35 -1.45 -8.80 1.20
C LEU A 35 -2.91 -8.62 1.62
N THR A 36 -3.19 -8.66 2.92
CA THR A 36 -4.53 -8.36 3.44
C THR A 36 -4.99 -6.96 3.02
N LEU A 37 -4.14 -5.94 3.17
CA LEU A 37 -4.47 -4.57 2.72
C LEU A 37 -4.85 -4.55 1.23
N LEU A 38 -4.06 -5.17 0.37
CA LEU A 38 -4.30 -5.11 -1.08
C LEU A 38 -5.54 -5.91 -1.51
N CYS A 39 -5.75 -7.09 -0.91
CA CYS A 39 -6.96 -7.88 -1.15
C CYS A 39 -8.22 -7.15 -0.65
N ASP A 40 -8.19 -6.60 0.56
CA ASP A 40 -9.34 -5.87 1.13
C ASP A 40 -9.63 -4.58 0.33
N VAL A 41 -8.61 -3.91 -0.20
CA VAL A 41 -8.78 -2.77 -1.12
C VAL A 41 -9.43 -3.20 -2.43
N ASN A 42 -9.02 -4.34 -3.01
CA ASN A 42 -9.65 -4.85 -4.24
C ASN A 42 -11.14 -5.17 -4.03
N GLU A 43 -11.47 -5.79 -2.89
CA GLU A 43 -12.85 -6.11 -2.50
C GLU A 43 -13.66 -4.82 -2.25
N TRP A 44 -13.08 -3.85 -1.52
CA TRP A 44 -13.72 -2.58 -1.21
C TRP A 44 -13.99 -1.71 -2.45
N LEU A 45 -13.07 -1.71 -3.42
CA LEU A 45 -13.21 -0.97 -4.68
C LEU A 45 -14.05 -1.72 -5.74
N ASP A 46 -14.57 -2.91 -5.41
CA ASP A 46 -15.34 -3.79 -6.31
C ASP A 46 -14.61 -4.02 -7.66
N ILE A 47 -13.33 -4.38 -7.58
CA ILE A 47 -12.50 -4.59 -8.77
C ILE A 47 -12.84 -5.95 -9.41
N ILE A 48 -13.68 -5.92 -10.45
CA ILE A 48 -14.15 -7.13 -11.14
C ILE A 48 -13.28 -7.50 -12.36
N GLU A 49 -12.59 -6.54 -12.99
CA GLU A 49 -11.84 -6.78 -14.24
C GLU A 49 -10.44 -6.14 -14.31
N ALA A 50 -10.16 -5.09 -13.53
CA ALA A 50 -8.96 -4.27 -13.65
C ALA A 50 -7.91 -4.58 -12.57
N ASN A 51 -6.88 -5.38 -12.90
CA ASN A 51 -5.77 -5.59 -11.96
C ASN A 51 -5.06 -4.26 -11.62
N PRO A 52 -4.64 -4.05 -10.36
CA PRO A 52 -3.79 -2.92 -10.02
C PRO A 52 -2.52 -2.91 -10.87
N CYS A 53 -2.08 -1.72 -11.27
CA CYS A 53 -0.81 -1.55 -11.96
C CYS A 53 0.33 -1.55 -10.93
N ILE A 54 1.23 -2.54 -11.03
CA ILE A 54 2.36 -2.72 -10.13
C ILE A 54 3.66 -2.23 -10.78
N CYS A 55 4.30 -1.23 -10.19
CA CYS A 55 5.53 -0.61 -10.69
C CYS A 55 6.61 -0.55 -9.60
N GLY A 56 7.88 -0.59 -10.01
CA GLY A 56 9.03 -0.33 -9.12
C GLY A 56 9.65 1.02 -9.44
N SER A 57 10.27 1.67 -8.46
CA SER A 57 11.10 2.85 -8.69
C SER A 57 12.42 2.50 -9.36
N ASN A 58 13.03 3.50 -10.02
CA ASN A 58 14.33 3.33 -10.68
C ASN A 58 15.48 3.04 -9.70
N ASP A 59 15.38 3.50 -8.45
CA ASP A 59 16.36 3.20 -7.40
C ASP A 59 16.18 1.80 -6.77
N GLY A 60 15.09 1.10 -7.12
CA GLY A 60 14.78 -0.26 -6.67
C GLY A 60 14.36 -0.36 -5.20
N LYS A 61 13.96 0.73 -4.55
CA LYS A 61 13.53 0.71 -3.14
C LYS A 61 12.04 0.86 -2.92
N ALA A 62 11.33 1.47 -3.87
CA ALA A 62 9.91 1.74 -3.77
C ALA A 62 9.11 0.89 -4.75
N ILE A 63 7.96 0.42 -4.28
CA ILE A 63 6.94 -0.26 -5.07
C ILE A 63 5.68 0.60 -5.06
N TYR A 64 5.04 0.70 -6.22
CA TYR A 64 3.80 1.43 -6.42
C TYR A 64 2.71 0.46 -6.84
N VAL A 65 1.56 0.53 -6.15
CA VAL A 65 0.34 -0.22 -6.48
C VAL A 65 -0.73 0.81 -6.84
N LEU A 66 -0.99 0.95 -8.14
CA LEU A 66 -1.87 1.98 -8.69
C LEU A 66 -3.23 1.40 -9.09
N TYR A 67 -4.28 1.95 -8.49
CA TYR A 67 -5.68 1.78 -8.87
C TYR A 67 -6.14 3.00 -9.66
N ARG A 68 -6.55 2.77 -10.91
CA ARG A 68 -7.05 3.83 -11.80
C ARG A 68 -8.57 3.90 -11.72
N ASP A 69 -9.11 5.09 -12.01
CA ASP A 69 -10.55 5.30 -12.17
C ASP A 69 -11.38 4.95 -10.92
N VAL A 70 -10.80 5.20 -9.74
CA VAL A 70 -11.46 4.99 -8.44
C VAL A 70 -11.87 6.33 -7.83
N ALA A 71 -12.94 6.34 -7.04
CA ALA A 71 -13.27 7.50 -6.22
C ALA A 71 -13.75 7.03 -4.84
N PHE A 72 -13.23 7.66 -3.78
CA PHE A 72 -13.55 7.25 -2.42
C PHE A 72 -13.46 8.42 -1.43
N VAL A 73 -14.17 8.26 -0.32
CA VAL A 73 -14.16 9.18 0.82
C VAL A 73 -13.02 8.82 1.77
N ILE A 74 -12.25 9.80 2.20
CA ILE A 74 -11.04 9.61 3.03
C ILE A 74 -11.41 9.07 4.42
N SER A 75 -12.56 9.47 4.99
CA SER A 75 -13.01 8.93 6.28
C SER A 75 -13.28 7.43 6.22
N GLU A 76 -13.94 6.94 5.16
CA GLU A 76 -14.20 5.51 4.95
C GLU A 76 -12.89 4.74 4.74
N PHE A 77 -11.98 5.31 3.93
CA PHE A 77 -10.64 4.75 3.76
C PHE A 77 -9.92 4.57 5.10
N TRP A 78 -10.04 5.55 6.01
CA TRP A 78 -9.45 5.44 7.34
C TRP A 78 -10.10 4.40 8.22
N GLU A 79 -11.42 4.27 8.18
CA GLU A 79 -12.13 3.24 8.94
C GLU A 79 -11.66 1.82 8.56
N PHE A 80 -11.42 1.56 7.27
CA PHE A 80 -11.00 0.24 6.82
C PHE A 80 -9.49 -0.01 6.92
N PHE A 81 -8.65 0.97 6.57
CA PHE A 81 -7.24 0.68 6.25
C PHE A 81 -6.22 1.33 7.20
N ALA A 82 -6.63 2.25 8.09
CA ALA A 82 -5.71 2.95 8.97
C ALA A 82 -4.83 2.01 9.82
N LEU A 83 -5.46 1.02 10.48
CA LEU A 83 -4.76 0.12 11.39
C LEU A 83 -3.75 -0.77 10.66
N ILE A 84 -4.13 -1.31 9.50
CA ILE A 84 -3.25 -2.21 8.75
C ILE A 84 -2.10 -1.45 8.08
N MET A 85 -2.34 -0.23 7.59
CA MET A 85 -1.27 0.65 7.12
C MET A 85 -0.30 0.98 8.25
N ALA A 86 -0.80 1.36 9.43
CA ALA A 86 0.06 1.64 10.59
C ALA A 86 0.87 0.41 11.03
N LYS A 87 0.32 -0.81 10.88
CA LYS A 87 1.02 -2.07 11.15
C LYS A 87 2.16 -2.31 10.16
N ILE A 88 1.92 -2.11 8.86
CA ILE A 88 2.94 -2.22 7.82
C ILE A 88 4.03 -1.17 8.04
N ASN A 89 3.65 0.06 8.38
CA ASN A 89 4.55 1.20 8.61
C ASN A 89 5.54 1.00 9.76
N GLN A 90 5.34 -0.02 10.62
CA GLN A 90 6.31 -0.42 11.63
C GLN A 90 7.55 -1.14 11.05
N THR A 91 7.49 -1.57 9.79
CA THR A 91 8.58 -2.28 9.12
C THR A 91 8.90 -1.69 7.75
N TRP A 92 7.90 -1.37 6.94
CA TRP A 92 8.09 -0.76 5.62
C TRP A 92 7.29 0.52 5.53
N GLU A 93 7.91 1.62 5.10
CA GLU A 93 7.19 2.88 4.96
C GLU A 93 6.08 2.69 3.93
N ILE A 94 4.83 2.97 4.32
CA ILE A 94 3.68 2.88 3.44
C ILE A 94 2.86 4.17 3.52
N CYS A 95 2.47 4.68 2.35
CA CYS A 95 1.50 5.75 2.25
C CYS A 95 0.61 5.56 1.03
N ALA A 96 -0.58 6.15 1.08
CA ALA A 96 -1.50 6.21 -0.04
C ALA A 96 -1.44 7.61 -0.66
N PHE A 97 -1.37 7.67 -1.97
CA PHE A 97 -1.47 8.88 -2.75
C PHE A 97 -2.77 8.89 -3.53
N GLY A 98 -3.31 10.08 -3.72
CA GLY A 98 -4.41 10.31 -4.63
C GLY A 98 -4.48 11.75 -5.08
N THR A 99 -5.41 12.02 -5.96
CA THR A 99 -5.68 13.36 -6.48
C THR A 99 -7.11 13.78 -6.14
N THR A 100 -7.28 15.05 -5.79
CA THR A 100 -8.61 15.65 -5.69
C THR A 100 -9.18 15.96 -7.07
N GLU A 101 -10.45 16.38 -7.12
CA GLU A 101 -11.09 16.90 -8.34
C GLU A 101 -10.36 18.12 -8.93
N ASN A 102 -9.78 18.96 -8.07
CA ASN A 102 -8.99 20.12 -8.47
C ASN A 102 -7.53 19.77 -8.80
N GLN A 103 -7.21 18.47 -8.98
CA GLN A 103 -5.88 17.95 -9.27
C GLN A 103 -4.82 18.22 -8.19
N ASP A 104 -5.24 18.62 -6.98
CA ASP A 104 -4.32 18.68 -5.84
C ASP A 104 -3.90 17.27 -5.45
N SER A 105 -2.60 17.06 -5.28
CA SER A 105 -2.03 15.76 -4.88
C SER A 105 -2.05 15.64 -3.37
N ILE A 106 -2.53 14.50 -2.90
CA ILE A 106 -2.71 14.18 -1.48
C ILE A 106 -1.87 12.97 -1.13
N ARG A 107 -1.19 13.04 0.01
CA ARG A 107 -0.54 11.93 0.69
C ARG A 107 -1.29 11.63 1.99
N LEU A 108 -1.64 10.37 2.16
CA LEU A 108 -2.30 9.81 3.33
C LEU A 108 -1.32 8.84 4.00
N SER A 109 -1.02 9.05 5.28
CA SER A 109 -0.19 8.16 6.08
C SER A 109 -0.85 7.82 7.42
N ALA A 110 -0.55 6.62 7.93
CA ALA A 110 -1.03 6.14 9.22
C ALA A 110 0.16 5.59 10.03
N GLU A 111 0.34 6.08 11.25
CA GLU A 111 1.50 5.72 12.08
C GLU A 111 1.06 5.33 13.50
N LYS A 112 1.59 4.22 14.02
CA LYS A 112 1.32 3.82 15.41
C LYS A 112 2.16 4.66 16.36
N VAL A 113 1.51 5.41 17.25
CA VAL A 113 2.13 6.26 18.28
C VAL A 113 1.58 5.87 19.65
N GLY A 114 2.30 4.96 20.33
CA GLY A 114 1.88 4.42 21.63
C GLY A 114 0.55 3.66 21.49
N PRO A 115 -0.51 4.03 22.25
CA PRO A 115 -1.83 3.40 22.18
C PRO A 115 -2.74 3.98 21.08
N PHE A 116 -2.21 4.88 20.23
CA PHE A 116 -2.98 5.52 19.17
C PHE A 116 -2.41 5.19 17.78
N VAL A 117 -3.23 5.36 16.75
CA VAL A 117 -2.78 5.54 15.38
C VAL A 117 -3.01 7.00 15.00
N GLU A 118 -1.96 7.66 14.52
CA GLU A 118 -2.00 9.00 13.96
C GLU A 118 -2.23 8.93 12.45
N LEU A 119 -3.28 9.59 11.98
CA LEU A 119 -3.68 9.67 10.58
C LEU A 119 -3.30 11.06 10.08
N THR A 120 -2.46 11.13 9.07
CA THR A 120 -2.01 12.41 8.51
C THR A 120 -2.44 12.53 7.07
N GLN A 121 -3.00 13.68 6.73
CA GLN A 121 -3.22 14.13 5.37
C GLN A 121 -2.24 15.25 5.06
N GLN A 122 -1.48 15.08 4.00
CA GLN A 122 -0.60 16.12 3.47
C GLN A 122 -1.01 16.45 2.04
N THR A 123 -1.01 17.72 1.67
CA THR A 123 -1.36 18.17 0.32
C THR A 123 -0.36 19.21 -0.19
N ILE A 124 -0.32 19.44 -1.50
CA ILE A 124 0.55 20.49 -2.06
C ILE A 124 -0.01 21.88 -1.75
N SER A 125 -1.33 22.03 -1.75
CA SER A 125 -2.00 23.29 -1.40
C SER A 125 -1.93 23.59 0.11
N GLY A 126 -1.85 22.58 0.96
CA GLY A 126 -2.05 22.68 2.41
C GLY A 126 -3.53 22.67 2.83
N SER A 127 -4.46 22.51 1.89
CA SER A 127 -5.89 22.38 2.18
C SER A 127 -6.27 20.92 2.36
N SER A 128 -7.19 20.65 3.29
CA SER A 128 -7.78 19.33 3.46
C SER A 128 -8.80 19.06 2.34
N SER A 129 -9.16 17.80 2.21
CA SER A 129 -10.14 17.31 1.24
C SER A 129 -10.75 16.04 1.79
N ASP A 130 -12.01 15.78 1.47
CA ASP A 130 -12.74 14.64 1.99
C ASP A 130 -12.74 13.44 1.05
N ALA A 131 -12.29 13.60 -0.21
CA ALA A 131 -12.37 12.56 -1.22
C ALA A 131 -11.20 12.59 -2.22
N LEU A 132 -10.88 11.42 -2.77
CA LEU A 132 -9.85 11.22 -3.79
C LEU A 132 -10.43 10.55 -5.04
N ARG A 133 -9.78 10.80 -6.19
CA ARG A 133 -10.14 10.29 -7.54
C ARG A 133 -9.12 9.29 -8.10
N THR A 134 -8.08 8.98 -7.32
CA THR A 134 -7.06 7.99 -7.65
C THR A 134 -6.54 7.40 -6.35
N LEU A 135 -6.07 6.14 -6.39
CA LEU A 135 -5.41 5.50 -5.26
C LEU A 135 -4.09 4.88 -5.73
N CYS A 136 -3.00 5.26 -5.10
CA CYS A 136 -1.69 4.67 -5.31
C CYS A 136 -1.02 4.40 -3.97
N PHE A 137 -0.77 3.14 -3.62
CA PHE A 137 0.10 2.85 -2.49
C PHE A 137 1.55 2.95 -2.92
N GLN A 138 2.35 3.68 -2.15
CA GLN A 138 3.80 3.59 -2.20
C GLN A 138 4.27 2.81 -0.99
N LEU A 139 5.08 1.80 -1.24
CA LEU A 139 5.76 1.01 -0.24
C LEU A 139 7.27 1.16 -0.41
N ILE A 140 8.00 1.54 0.64
CA ILE A 140 9.46 1.62 0.64
C ILE A 140 10.00 0.53 1.55
N CYS A 141 10.76 -0.39 0.96
CA CYS A 141 11.39 -1.48 1.70
C CYS A 141 12.78 -1.06 2.21
N ASP A 142 13.20 -1.62 3.34
CA ASP A 142 14.54 -1.38 3.91
C ASP A 142 15.68 -1.80 2.98
N GLU A 143 15.46 -2.91 2.26
CA GLU A 143 16.44 -3.55 1.40
C GLU A 143 15.92 -3.65 -0.04
N LYS A 144 16.80 -3.34 -1.00
CA LYS A 144 16.51 -3.47 -2.43
C LYS A 144 16.11 -4.90 -2.81
N GLU A 145 16.78 -5.90 -2.23
CA GLU A 145 16.42 -7.31 -2.47
C GLU A 145 14.98 -7.62 -2.02
N THR A 146 14.54 -7.06 -0.90
CA THR A 146 13.16 -7.21 -0.43
C THR A 146 12.18 -6.54 -1.40
N ALA A 147 12.48 -5.33 -1.88
CA ALA A 147 11.67 -4.64 -2.88
C ALA A 147 11.59 -5.40 -4.21
N ASP A 148 12.71 -5.89 -4.74
CA ASP A 148 12.76 -6.63 -6.00
C ASP A 148 11.93 -7.92 -5.93
N ASN A 149 12.08 -8.68 -4.84
CA ASN A 149 11.32 -9.91 -4.63
C ASN A 149 9.81 -9.65 -4.48
N LEU A 150 9.44 -8.59 -3.75
CA LEU A 150 8.05 -8.21 -3.56
C LEU A 150 7.42 -7.68 -4.85
N LEU A 151 8.15 -6.89 -5.63
CA LEU A 151 7.73 -6.40 -6.94
C LEU A 151 7.46 -7.57 -7.90
N GLU A 152 8.37 -8.55 -7.95
CA GLU A 152 8.21 -9.76 -8.77
C GLU A 152 6.96 -10.55 -8.33
N PHE A 153 6.76 -10.70 -7.02
CA PHE A 153 5.60 -11.39 -6.46
C PHE A 153 4.29 -10.70 -6.80
N LEU A 154 4.15 -9.40 -6.49
CA LEU A 154 2.92 -8.63 -6.72
C LEU A 154 2.52 -8.59 -8.21
N LYS A 155 3.50 -8.59 -9.13
CA LYS A 155 3.26 -8.69 -10.58
C LYS A 155 2.73 -10.06 -11.03
N LYS A 156 2.92 -11.10 -10.22
CA LYS A 156 2.51 -12.49 -10.52
C LYS A 156 1.24 -12.91 -9.79
N VAL A 157 0.73 -12.07 -8.89
CA VAL A 157 -0.57 -12.29 -8.25
C VAL A 157 -1.66 -12.10 -9.31
N ASN A 158 -2.52 -13.11 -9.43
CA ASN A 158 -3.83 -12.95 -10.05
C ASN A 158 -4.79 -12.44 -8.97
N TRP A 159 -5.06 -11.14 -9.00
CA TRP A 159 -5.84 -10.45 -7.98
C TRP A 159 -7.34 -10.76 -8.02
N LEU A 160 -7.84 -11.39 -9.09
CA LEU A 160 -9.24 -11.84 -9.18
C LEU A 160 -9.52 -13.12 -8.37
N VAL A 161 -8.50 -13.95 -8.19
CA VAL A 161 -8.63 -15.28 -7.54
C VAL A 161 -7.69 -15.44 -6.35
N ASP A 162 -6.96 -14.38 -5.97
CA ASP A 162 -6.00 -14.36 -4.88
C ASP A 162 -4.93 -15.48 -4.96
N VAL A 163 -4.43 -15.77 -6.17
CA VAL A 163 -3.40 -16.80 -6.40
C VAL A 163 -2.16 -16.19 -7.05
N ALA A 164 -0.98 -16.51 -6.52
CA ALA A 164 0.30 -16.19 -7.14
C ALA A 164 1.07 -17.46 -7.53
N VAL A 165 1.61 -17.48 -8.75
CA VAL A 165 2.49 -18.57 -9.22
C VAL A 165 3.93 -18.11 -9.14
N MET A 166 4.74 -18.78 -8.33
CA MET A 166 6.14 -18.42 -8.09
C MET A 166 7.10 -19.58 -8.36
N SER A 167 8.35 -19.24 -8.70
CA SER A 167 9.43 -20.22 -8.82
C SER A 167 9.78 -20.79 -7.44
N TRP A 168 9.95 -22.11 -7.34
CA TRP A 168 10.37 -22.82 -6.12
C TRP A 168 11.67 -22.29 -5.51
N ARG A 169 12.56 -21.70 -6.34
CA ARG A 169 13.82 -21.07 -5.90
C ARG A 169 13.59 -19.86 -4.99
N LYS A 170 12.40 -19.28 -4.97
CA LYS A 170 12.01 -18.15 -4.11
C LYS A 170 11.26 -18.59 -2.84
N SER A 171 11.18 -19.90 -2.57
CA SER A 171 10.48 -20.42 -1.38
C SER A 171 11.11 -19.97 -0.06
N SER A 172 12.41 -19.69 -0.02
CA SER A 172 13.10 -19.14 1.16
C SER A 172 12.61 -17.72 1.50
N PHE A 173 12.43 -16.86 0.49
CA PHE A 173 11.84 -15.53 0.65
C PHE A 173 10.40 -15.60 1.16
N LEU A 174 9.58 -16.50 0.58
CA LEU A 174 8.19 -16.72 1.00
C LEU A 174 8.07 -17.29 2.43
N LYS A 175 9.08 -18.03 2.91
CA LYS A 175 9.11 -18.56 4.27
C LYS A 175 9.68 -17.55 5.28
N SER A 176 10.68 -16.76 4.90
CA SER A 176 11.42 -15.90 5.84
C SER A 176 10.62 -14.74 6.41
N LYS A 177 9.61 -14.23 5.67
CA LYS A 177 8.66 -13.23 6.20
C LYS A 177 7.25 -13.79 6.39
N SER A 178 7.12 -15.12 6.52
CA SER A 178 5.85 -15.84 6.69
C SER A 178 4.75 -15.38 5.73
N TRP A 179 5.05 -15.38 4.43
CA TRP A 179 4.08 -15.05 3.37
C TRP A 179 3.04 -16.17 3.15
N LEU A 180 3.06 -17.20 3.99
CA LEU A 180 2.13 -18.31 3.95
C LEU A 180 0.87 -17.94 4.74
N CYS A 181 -0.26 -17.99 4.03
CA CYS A 181 -1.63 -17.84 4.49
C CYS A 181 -2.12 -16.39 4.65
N CYS A 182 -2.64 -15.81 3.56
CA CYS A 182 -3.97 -15.20 3.69
C CYS A 182 -4.94 -16.36 3.99
N PRO A 183 -5.96 -16.19 4.85
CA PRO A 183 -6.97 -17.23 5.04
C PRO A 183 -7.66 -17.67 3.72
N LYS A 184 -7.62 -16.82 2.70
CA LYS A 184 -8.20 -17.05 1.36
C LYS A 184 -7.19 -17.52 0.29
N ALA A 185 -5.93 -17.04 0.31
CA ALA A 185 -4.93 -17.36 -0.72
C ALA A 185 -4.17 -18.67 -0.39
N LYS A 186 -4.47 -19.75 -1.13
CA LYS A 186 -3.69 -21.00 -1.08
C LYS A 186 -2.54 -20.94 -2.09
N PRO A 187 -1.27 -20.89 -1.66
CA PRO A 187 -0.15 -20.96 -2.59
C PRO A 187 -0.11 -22.35 -3.22
N THR A 188 -0.22 -22.40 -4.54
CA THR A 188 -0.11 -23.63 -5.32
C THR A 188 1.26 -23.65 -5.97
N PHE A 189 2.10 -24.62 -5.57
CA PHE A 189 3.42 -24.80 -6.18
C PHE A 189 3.29 -25.67 -7.42
N ALA A 190 3.74 -25.18 -8.57
CA ALA A 190 3.80 -25.98 -9.79
C ALA A 190 5.07 -26.84 -9.77
N THR A 191 4.92 -28.16 -9.80
CA THR A 191 5.98 -29.11 -10.16
C THR A 191 6.05 -29.20 -11.68
N GLN A 192 7.22 -28.93 -12.26
CA GLN A 192 7.50 -29.30 -13.65
C GLN A 192 8.22 -30.64 -13.63
N ASP A 193 7.68 -31.60 -14.38
CA ASP A 193 8.42 -32.79 -14.87
C ASP A 193 9.43 -32.38 -15.95
#